data_AF-A0A7X7TNS0-F1
#
_entry.id   AF-A0A7X7TNS0-F1
#
_cell.length_a   1.000
_cell.length_b   1.000
_cell.length_c   1.000
_cell.angle_alpha   90.00
_cell.angle_beta   90.00
_cell.angle_gamma   90.00
#
_symmetry.space_group_name_H-M   'P 1'
#
loop_
_entity.id
_entity.type
_entity.pdbx_description
1 polymer ?
#
loop_
_entity_poly.entity_id
_entity_poly.type
_entity_poly.pdbx_seq_one_letter_code
_entity_poly.pdbx_strand_id
1 'polypeptide(L)'
;PPIRIICPGRVYRNEAISYRTHCFFHQVEALYIDKDVSFADLKQALLFFAKETFGTKTNIRLRPSYFPFTEPSAEMDISCNLCGGKGCPFCKYSGWVEILGCGMVDPNVLDNCGIDSKIYSGYALGMGIERITNLKYRIKDLRMFSENDVRFLEQFQSAY
;
A
#
# COMPACT_ATOMS: atom_id res chain seq x y z
N PRO A 1 19.70 -1.77 -14.12
CA PRO A 1 18.38 -1.45 -14.70
C PRO A 1 18.15 -2.24 -16.00
N PRO A 2 16.94 -2.72 -16.31
CA PRO A 2 15.69 -2.46 -15.57
C PRO A 2 15.67 -3.19 -14.21
N ILE A 3 15.05 -2.56 -13.20
CA ILE A 3 14.77 -3.17 -11.89
C ILE A 3 13.26 -3.24 -11.72
N ARG A 4 12.75 -4.43 -11.43
CA ARG A 4 11.31 -4.69 -11.25
C ARG A 4 11.15 -5.71 -10.13
N ILE A 5 10.98 -5.21 -8.91
CA ILE A 5 10.99 -6.06 -7.71
C ILE A 5 9.78 -5.78 -6.83
N ILE A 6 9.33 -6.83 -6.14
CA ILE A 6 8.33 -6.78 -5.08
C ILE A 6 8.96 -7.48 -3.87
N CYS A 7 8.95 -6.80 -2.74
CA CYS A 7 9.63 -7.21 -1.51
C CYS A 7 8.59 -7.34 -0.38
N PRO A 8 7.92 -8.50 -0.26
CA PRO A 8 7.10 -8.79 0.91
C PRO A 8 7.99 -9.14 2.11
N GLY A 9 7.65 -8.65 3.29
CA GLY A 9 8.43 -8.96 4.49
C GLY A 9 7.78 -8.50 5.78
N ARG A 10 8.22 -9.11 6.89
CA ARG A 10 7.89 -8.65 8.23
C ARG A 10 8.77 -7.47 8.61
N VAL A 11 8.14 -6.39 9.04
CA VAL A 11 8.79 -5.16 9.50
C VAL A 11 8.43 -4.89 10.95
N TYR A 12 9.19 -4.01 11.60
CA TYR A 12 9.07 -3.71 13.02
C TYR A 12 8.93 -2.22 13.25
N ARG A 13 8.11 -1.85 14.23
CA ARG A 13 7.93 -0.47 14.66
C ARG A 13 7.88 -0.43 16.18
N ASN A 14 8.58 0.53 16.76
CA ASN A 14 8.48 0.78 18.20
C ASN A 14 7.16 1.50 18.49
N GLU A 15 6.12 0.73 18.82
CA GLU A 15 4.79 1.24 19.11
C GLU A 15 4.05 0.32 20.08
N ALA A 16 3.16 0.90 20.89
CA ALA A 16 2.30 0.15 21.79
C ALA A 16 1.33 -0.75 21.02
N ILE A 17 1.16 -1.98 21.49
CA ILE A 17 0.22 -2.95 20.92
C ILE A 17 -1.21 -2.55 21.27
N SER A 18 -2.07 -2.47 20.27
CA SER A 18 -3.50 -2.21 20.40
C SER A 18 -4.27 -2.95 19.31
N TYR A 19 -5.60 -2.82 19.30
CA TYR A 19 -6.41 -3.37 18.20
C TYR A 19 -6.14 -2.73 16.83
N ARG A 20 -5.41 -1.59 16.77
CA ARG A 20 -5.03 -0.89 15.53
C ARG A 20 -3.54 -0.95 15.21
N THR A 21 -2.69 -1.28 16.17
CA THR A 21 -1.23 -1.10 16.11
C THR A 21 -0.52 -2.32 16.69
N HIS A 22 0.62 -2.68 16.13
CA HIS A 22 1.40 -3.83 16.56
C HIS A 22 2.90 -3.53 16.40
N CYS A 23 3.75 -4.14 17.24
CA CYS A 23 5.20 -3.93 17.22
C CYS A 23 5.89 -4.57 16.00
N PHE A 24 5.18 -5.45 15.31
CA PHE A 24 5.55 -6.01 14.02
C PHE A 24 4.31 -6.13 13.14
N PHE A 25 4.49 -6.05 11.83
CA PHE A 25 3.45 -6.25 10.81
C PHE A 25 4.13 -6.61 9.48
N HIS A 26 3.37 -6.86 8.43
CA HIS A 26 3.92 -7.21 7.12
C HIS A 26 3.72 -6.08 6.12
N GLN A 27 4.79 -5.75 5.41
CA GLN A 27 4.74 -4.82 4.29
C GLN A 27 5.00 -5.55 2.99
N VAL A 28 4.44 -4.98 1.93
CA VAL A 28 4.86 -5.23 0.56
C VAL A 28 5.33 -3.91 0.00
N GLU A 29 6.60 -3.85 -0.35
CA GLU A 29 7.16 -2.74 -1.12
C GLU A 29 7.40 -3.18 -2.55
N ALA A 30 7.27 -2.26 -3.49
CA ALA A 30 7.65 -2.51 -4.87
C ALA A 30 8.48 -1.35 -5.41
N LEU A 31 9.43 -1.69 -6.27
CA LEU A 31 10.35 -0.75 -6.92
C LEU A 31 10.42 -1.07 -8.41
N TYR A 32 10.14 -0.06 -9.22
CA TYR A 32 10.25 -0.11 -10.67
C TYR A 32 11.19 0.99 -11.16
N ILE A 33 12.33 0.62 -11.76
CA ILE A 33 13.30 1.55 -12.33
C ILE A 33 13.59 1.16 -13.78
N ASP A 34 13.37 2.09 -14.70
CA ASP A 34 13.64 1.93 -16.12
C ASP A 34 13.91 3.32 -16.75
N LYS A 35 14.07 3.39 -18.08
CA LYS A 35 14.09 4.66 -18.80
C LYS A 35 12.66 5.18 -19.00
N ASP A 36 12.48 6.49 -18.99
CA ASP A 36 11.22 7.19 -19.29
C ASP A 36 10.03 6.79 -18.39
N VAL A 37 10.29 6.39 -17.14
CA VAL A 37 9.24 6.08 -16.16
C VAL A 37 8.64 7.36 -15.62
N SER A 38 7.32 7.44 -15.63
CA SER A 38 6.55 8.61 -15.21
C SER A 38 5.62 8.30 -14.03
N PHE A 39 5.13 9.37 -13.39
CA PHE A 39 4.10 9.24 -12.35
C PHE A 39 2.77 8.68 -12.90
N ALA A 40 2.53 8.80 -14.22
CA ALA A 40 1.36 8.20 -14.85
C ALA A 40 1.43 6.66 -14.82
N ASP A 41 2.61 6.09 -14.99
CA ASP A 41 2.84 4.64 -14.91
C ASP A 41 2.54 4.11 -13.50
N LEU A 42 3.04 4.82 -12.48
CA LEU A 42 2.72 4.55 -11.07
C LEU A 42 1.20 4.58 -10.85
N LYS A 43 0.52 5.65 -11.29
CA LYS A 43 -0.93 5.79 -11.13
C LYS A 43 -1.70 4.64 -11.78
N GLN A 44 -1.28 4.18 -12.96
CA GLN A 44 -1.93 3.06 -13.65
C GLN A 44 -1.71 1.74 -12.90
N ALA A 45 -0.48 1.45 -12.46
CA ALA A 45 -0.17 0.26 -11.67
C ALA A 45 -1.00 0.21 -10.38
N LEU A 46 -1.11 1.35 -9.69
CA LEU A 46 -1.92 1.49 -8.48
C LEU A 46 -3.42 1.31 -8.73
N LEU A 47 -3.95 1.87 -9.83
CA LEU A 47 -5.36 1.69 -10.21
C LEU A 47 -5.66 0.24 -10.56
N PHE A 48 -4.76 -0.43 -11.28
CA PHE A 48 -4.87 -1.85 -11.59
C PHE A 48 -4.91 -2.68 -10.31
N PHE A 49 -3.94 -2.48 -9.41
CA PHE A 49 -3.89 -3.16 -8.12
C PHE A 49 -5.18 -2.98 -7.30
N ALA A 50 -5.68 -1.74 -7.22
CA ALA A 50 -6.90 -1.44 -6.49
C ALA A 50 -8.12 -2.17 -7.07
N LYS A 51 -8.25 -2.21 -8.39
CA LYS A 51 -9.36 -2.90 -9.05
C LYS A 51 -9.31 -4.41 -8.87
N GLU A 52 -8.13 -5.02 -8.97
CA GLU A 52 -7.95 -6.46 -8.75
C GLU A 52 -8.23 -6.84 -7.28
N THR A 53 -7.82 -5.99 -6.33
CA THR A 53 -7.96 -6.30 -4.90
C THR A 53 -9.37 -6.05 -4.37
N PHE A 54 -10.01 -4.96 -4.81
CA PHE A 54 -11.23 -4.39 -4.22
C PHE A 54 -12.44 -4.36 -5.17
N GLY A 55 -12.25 -4.69 -6.44
CA GLY A 55 -13.30 -4.80 -7.46
C GLY A 55 -13.17 -3.76 -8.58
N THR A 56 -13.72 -4.08 -9.75
CA THR A 56 -13.56 -3.29 -10.99
C THR A 56 -14.08 -1.85 -10.92
N LYS A 57 -14.98 -1.56 -9.97
CA LYS A 57 -15.57 -0.23 -9.72
C LYS A 57 -14.77 0.63 -8.74
N THR A 58 -13.69 0.10 -8.16
CA THR A 58 -12.86 0.84 -7.20
C THR A 58 -12.13 1.99 -7.90
N ASN A 59 -12.28 3.19 -7.33
CA ASN A 59 -11.55 4.38 -7.74
C ASN A 59 -10.42 4.65 -6.76
N ILE A 60 -9.40 5.36 -7.24
CA ILE A 60 -8.25 5.78 -6.44
C ILE A 60 -8.19 7.30 -6.35
N ARG A 61 -7.65 7.81 -5.24
CA ARG A 61 -7.35 9.22 -5.03
C ARG A 61 -5.91 9.33 -4.55
N LEU A 62 -5.10 10.09 -5.28
CA LEU A 62 -3.72 10.39 -4.90
C LEU A 62 -3.70 11.79 -4.25
N ARG A 63 -3.21 11.87 -3.02
CA ARG A 63 -3.03 13.11 -2.29
C ARG A 63 -1.54 13.41 -2.18
N PRO A 64 -1.08 14.63 -2.45
CA PRO A 64 0.30 15.01 -2.18
C PRO A 64 0.68 14.70 -0.73
N SER A 65 1.84 14.07 -0.54
CA SER A 65 2.42 13.79 0.78
C SER A 65 3.93 13.94 0.68
N TYR A 66 4.66 13.53 1.72
CA TYR A 66 6.11 13.59 1.76
C TYR A 66 6.69 12.28 2.32
N PHE A 67 7.57 11.65 1.54
CA PHE A 67 8.44 10.57 1.98
C PHE A 67 9.87 10.89 1.54
N PRO A 68 10.89 10.77 2.42
CA PRO A 68 12.26 11.19 2.11
C PRO A 68 12.94 10.46 0.94
N PHE A 69 12.39 9.33 0.51
CA PHE A 69 12.94 8.48 -0.55
C PHE A 69 12.16 8.61 -1.88
N THR A 70 11.16 9.51 -1.94
CA THR A 70 10.41 9.77 -3.18
C THR A 70 10.09 11.25 -3.42
N GLU A 71 10.21 11.70 -4.66
CA GLU A 71 9.85 13.05 -5.11
C GLU A 71 9.39 13.05 -6.59
N PRO A 72 8.11 13.36 -6.90
CA PRO A 72 7.01 13.68 -5.99
C PRO A 72 6.48 12.47 -5.21
N SER A 73 5.97 12.74 -4.02
CA SER A 73 5.36 11.77 -3.09
C SER A 73 3.84 11.90 -3.03
N ALA A 74 3.14 10.77 -2.86
CA ALA A 74 1.69 10.73 -2.71
C ALA A 74 1.23 9.61 -1.76
N GLU A 75 0.18 9.91 -1.00
CA GLU A 75 -0.66 8.90 -0.34
C GLU A 75 -1.79 8.49 -1.27
N MET A 76 -2.17 7.22 -1.22
CA MET A 76 -3.27 6.70 -2.02
C MET A 76 -4.41 6.21 -1.14
N ASP A 77 -5.58 6.75 -1.45
CA ASP A 77 -6.86 6.29 -0.95
C ASP A 77 -7.63 5.51 -2.02
N ILE A 78 -8.44 4.55 -1.58
CA ILE A 78 -9.45 3.90 -2.42
C ILE A 78 -10.86 4.37 -2.05
N SER A 79 -11.77 4.34 -3.02
CA SER A 79 -13.19 4.55 -2.75
C SER A 79 -13.69 3.49 -1.77
N CYS A 80 -14.44 3.90 -0.75
CA CYS A 80 -14.94 3.00 0.27
C CYS A 80 -15.91 1.96 -0.32
N ASN A 81 -15.50 0.68 -0.30
CA ASN A 81 -16.28 -0.44 -0.86
C ASN A 81 -17.62 -0.67 -0.15
N LEU A 82 -17.78 -0.19 1.09
CA LEU A 82 -19.02 -0.40 1.86
C LEU A 82 -20.14 0.53 1.43
N CYS A 83 -19.81 1.78 1.10
CA CYS A 83 -20.79 2.82 0.79
C CYS A 83 -20.71 3.33 -0.65
N GLY A 84 -19.80 2.75 -1.46
CA GLY A 84 -19.56 3.19 -2.83
C GLY A 84 -19.09 4.64 -2.92
N GLY A 85 -18.42 5.15 -1.88
CA GLY A 85 -17.94 6.54 -1.83
C GLY A 85 -18.93 7.56 -1.22
N LYS A 86 -20.15 7.18 -0.83
CA LYS A 86 -21.14 8.09 -0.22
C LYS A 86 -20.76 8.62 1.19
N GLY A 87 -19.80 7.96 1.85
CA GLY A 87 -19.48 8.19 3.26
C GLY A 87 -20.24 7.24 4.20
N CYS A 88 -19.54 6.68 5.18
CA CYS A 88 -20.11 5.84 6.25
C CYS A 88 -19.18 5.85 7.47
N PRO A 89 -19.59 5.34 8.65
CA PRO A 89 -18.75 5.32 9.85
C PRO A 89 -17.37 4.70 9.63
N PHE A 90 -17.28 3.68 8.78
CA PHE A 90 -16.03 2.98 8.47
C PHE A 90 -14.98 3.87 7.79
N CYS A 91 -15.38 4.66 6.79
CA CYS A 91 -14.49 5.61 6.11
C CYS A 91 -14.52 7.00 6.76
N LYS A 92 -15.01 7.10 8.02
CA LYS A 92 -15.20 8.36 8.74
C LYS A 92 -15.99 9.39 7.92
N TYR A 93 -17.00 8.93 7.20
CA TYR A 93 -17.86 9.73 6.32
C TYR A 93 -17.14 10.43 5.15
N SER A 94 -15.87 10.12 4.88
CA SER A 94 -15.12 10.76 3.78
C SER A 94 -15.40 10.14 2.42
N GLY A 95 -15.88 8.89 2.39
CA GLY A 95 -16.00 8.10 1.16
C GLY A 95 -14.68 7.48 0.68
N TRP A 96 -13.56 7.76 1.36
CA TRP A 96 -12.21 7.34 0.98
C TRP A 96 -11.52 6.61 2.13
N VAL A 97 -10.64 5.67 1.80
CA VAL A 97 -9.85 4.93 2.78
C VAL A 97 -8.42 4.82 2.29
N GLU A 98 -7.48 5.36 3.07
CA GLU A 98 -6.05 5.26 2.81
C GLU A 98 -5.56 3.81 2.95
N ILE A 99 -4.76 3.36 1.97
CA ILE A 99 -4.20 2.00 1.93
C ILE A 99 -2.70 1.91 1.65
N LEU A 100 -2.07 2.92 1.03
CA LEU A 100 -0.64 2.88 0.68
C LEU A 100 -0.03 4.26 0.51
N GLY A 101 1.31 4.31 0.61
CA GLY A 101 2.16 5.42 0.20
C GLY A 101 2.93 5.07 -1.07
N CYS A 102 3.23 6.07 -1.90
CA CYS A 102 3.92 5.89 -3.17
C CYS A 102 4.60 7.18 -3.64
N GLY A 103 5.44 7.08 -4.66
CA GLY A 103 6.03 8.24 -5.31
C GLY A 103 7.09 7.87 -6.35
N MET A 104 7.61 8.87 -7.05
CA MET A 104 8.79 8.69 -7.90
C MET A 104 10.03 8.59 -7.03
N VAL A 105 10.93 7.66 -7.30
CA VAL A 105 12.17 7.49 -6.51
C VAL A 105 12.98 8.77 -6.57
N ASP A 106 13.41 9.25 -5.40
CA ASP A 106 14.23 10.46 -5.29
C ASP A 106 15.56 10.28 -6.04
N PRO A 107 16.02 11.27 -6.84
CA PRO A 107 17.30 11.19 -7.56
C PRO A 107 18.49 10.82 -6.67
N ASN A 108 18.54 11.31 -5.42
CA ASN A 108 19.63 10.98 -4.49
C ASN A 108 19.63 9.50 -4.12
N VAL A 109 18.48 8.83 -4.09
CA VAL A 109 18.40 7.38 -3.84
C VAL A 109 18.99 6.61 -5.01
N LEU A 110 18.74 7.04 -6.25
CA LEU A 110 19.31 6.43 -7.45
C LEU A 110 20.82 6.62 -7.51
N ASP A 111 21.28 7.87 -7.35
CA ASP A 111 22.70 8.22 -7.45
C ASP A 111 23.53 7.51 -6.35
N ASN A 112 23.01 7.42 -5.12
CA ASN A 112 23.63 6.66 -4.03
C ASN A 112 23.70 5.14 -4.29
N CYS A 113 22.86 4.62 -5.18
CA CYS A 113 22.88 3.23 -5.63
C CYS A 113 23.71 3.03 -6.91
N GLY A 114 24.42 4.06 -7.41
CA GLY A 114 25.18 3.99 -8.65
C GLY A 114 24.32 3.94 -9.92
N ILE A 115 23.08 4.43 -9.85
CA ILE A 115 22.14 4.51 -10.98
C ILE A 115 22.03 5.97 -11.40
N ASP A 116 22.40 6.30 -12.65
CA ASP A 116 22.35 7.66 -13.18
C ASP A 116 20.90 8.18 -13.26
N SER A 117 20.53 9.09 -12.36
CA SER A 117 19.21 9.72 -12.26
C SER A 117 18.82 10.60 -13.45
N LYS A 118 19.77 10.97 -14.33
CA LYS A 118 19.49 11.70 -15.58
C LYS A 118 19.02 10.78 -16.70
N ILE A 119 19.33 9.48 -16.60
CA ILE A 119 18.98 8.47 -17.61
C ILE A 119 17.82 7.60 -17.12
N TYR A 120 17.82 7.25 -15.83
CA TYR A 120 16.85 6.35 -15.23
C TYR A 120 15.93 7.10 -14.29
N SER A 121 14.66 6.75 -14.34
CA SER A 121 13.65 7.16 -13.38
C SER A 121 12.91 5.92 -12.86
N GLY A 122 12.11 6.10 -11.83
CA GLY A 122 11.38 4.99 -11.25
C GLY A 122 10.35 5.42 -10.25
N TYR A 123 9.51 4.48 -9.84
CA TYR A 123 8.58 4.68 -8.74
C TYR A 123 8.74 3.59 -7.69
N ALA A 124 8.37 3.96 -6.47
CA ALA A 124 8.24 3.06 -5.35
C ALA A 124 6.84 3.15 -4.74
N LEU A 125 6.39 2.06 -4.14
CA LEU A 125 5.14 2.00 -3.37
C LEU A 125 5.31 1.07 -2.19
N GLY A 126 4.56 1.32 -1.12
CA GLY A 126 4.57 0.52 0.09
C GLY A 126 3.17 0.40 0.68
N MET A 127 2.77 -0.82 1.02
CA MET A 127 1.47 -1.12 1.61
C MET A 127 1.59 -2.11 2.77
N GLY A 128 0.73 -1.95 3.78
CA GLY A 128 0.62 -2.90 4.88
C GLY A 128 -0.39 -4.01 4.56
N ILE A 129 0.04 -5.27 4.64
CA ILE A 129 -0.81 -6.43 4.34
C ILE A 129 -2.01 -6.45 5.30
N GLU A 130 -1.76 -6.31 6.60
CA GLU A 130 -2.80 -6.35 7.62
C GLU A 130 -3.82 -5.23 7.44
N ARG A 131 -3.38 -4.05 6.98
CA ARG A 131 -4.28 -2.94 6.67
C ARG A 131 -5.24 -3.31 5.54
N ILE A 132 -4.72 -3.84 4.43
CA ILE A 132 -5.53 -4.25 3.29
C ILE A 132 -6.47 -5.39 3.66
N THR A 133 -5.99 -6.40 4.39
CA THR A 133 -6.78 -7.54 4.86
C THR A 133 -7.89 -7.11 5.82
N ASN A 134 -7.59 -6.19 6.76
CA ASN A 134 -8.59 -5.58 7.63
C ASN A 134 -9.71 -4.91 6.83
N LEU A 135 -9.37 -4.18 5.76
CA LEU A 135 -10.37 -3.50 4.95
C LEU A 135 -11.19 -4.47 4.08
N LYS A 136 -10.54 -5.49 3.51
CA LYS A 136 -11.18 -6.47 2.62
C LYS A 136 -12.14 -7.39 3.39
N TYR A 137 -11.69 -7.93 4.51
CA TYR A 137 -12.45 -8.90 5.31
C TYR A 137 -13.13 -8.31 6.54
N ARG A 138 -12.99 -7.00 6.79
CA ARG A 138 -13.61 -6.27 7.91
C ARG A 138 -13.19 -6.80 9.28
N ILE A 139 -11.94 -7.23 9.39
CA ILE A 139 -11.34 -7.68 10.64
C ILE A 139 -11.17 -6.46 11.56
N LYS A 140 -11.62 -6.61 12.81
CA LYS A 140 -11.74 -5.50 13.77
C LYS A 140 -10.48 -5.29 14.61
N ASP A 141 -9.65 -6.32 14.73
CA ASP A 141 -8.50 -6.33 15.63
C ASP A 141 -7.28 -6.88 14.92
N LEU A 142 -6.25 -6.04 14.83
CA LEU A 142 -4.97 -6.36 14.20
C LEU A 142 -4.27 -7.56 14.85
N ARG A 143 -4.47 -7.78 16.15
CA ARG A 143 -3.78 -8.84 16.91
C ARG A 143 -4.23 -10.25 16.50
N MET A 144 -5.42 -10.36 15.91
CA MET A 144 -5.93 -11.65 15.41
C MET A 144 -5.01 -12.29 14.38
N PHE A 145 -4.20 -11.50 13.66
CA PHE A 145 -3.23 -12.01 12.69
C PHE A 145 -2.01 -12.68 13.34
N SER A 146 -1.68 -12.37 14.60
CA SER A 146 -0.50 -12.88 15.30
C SER A 146 -0.82 -13.83 16.46
N GLU A 147 -2.05 -13.82 16.97
CA GLU A 147 -2.50 -14.68 18.07
C GLU A 147 -2.66 -16.16 17.69
N ASN A 148 -2.77 -16.46 16.40
CA ASN A 148 -2.97 -17.82 15.86
C ASN A 148 -4.20 -18.54 16.44
N ASP A 149 -5.29 -17.80 16.71
CA ASP A 149 -6.56 -18.41 17.10
C ASP A 149 -7.09 -19.29 15.97
N VAL A 150 -7.23 -20.59 16.23
CA VAL A 150 -7.68 -21.57 15.24
C VAL A 150 -9.05 -21.18 14.65
N ARG A 151 -9.95 -20.60 15.45
CA ARG A 151 -11.29 -20.17 15.00
C ARG A 151 -11.21 -19.00 14.01
N PHE A 152 -10.17 -18.18 14.10
CA PHE A 152 -9.90 -17.13 13.11
C PHE A 152 -9.32 -17.74 11.83
N LEU A 153 -8.33 -18.62 11.95
CA LEU A 153 -7.66 -19.25 10.81
C LEU A 153 -8.60 -20.12 9.97
N GLU A 154 -9.51 -20.86 10.61
CA GLU A 154 -10.48 -21.74 9.93
C GLU A 154 -11.44 -20.99 9.00
N GLN A 155 -11.70 -19.69 9.23
CA GLN A 155 -12.56 -18.88 8.36
C GLN A 155 -11.97 -18.64 6.96
N PHE A 156 -10.68 -18.92 6.75
CA PHE A 156 -9.98 -18.65 5.50
C PHE A 156 -9.51 -19.92 4.77
N GLN A 157 -9.99 -21.10 5.15
CA GLN A 157 -9.61 -22.37 4.50
C GLN A 157 -10.04 -22.44 3.02
N SER A 158 -11.16 -21.83 2.66
CA SER A 158 -11.66 -21.80 1.27
C SER A 158 -11.15 -20.62 0.45
N ALA A 159 -10.19 -19.85 0.97
CA ALA A 159 -9.61 -18.70 0.25
C ALA A 159 -8.55 -19.12 -0.81
N TYR A 160 -8.53 -20.40 -1.17
CA TYR A 160 -7.71 -21.01 -2.21
C TYR A 160 -8.47 -21.15 -3.53
#